data_AF-A0A2E3NGX6-F1
#
_entry.id   AF-A0A2E3NGX6-F1
#
_cell.length_a   1.000
_cell.length_b   1.000
_cell.length_c   1.000
_cell.angle_alpha   90.00
_cell.angle_beta   90.00
_cell.angle_gamma   90.00
#
_symmetry.space_group_name_H-M   'P 1'
#
loop_
_entity.id
_entity.type
_entity.pdbx_description
1 polymer ?
#
loop_
_entity_poly.entity_id
_entity_poly.type
_entity_poly.pdbx_seq_one_letter_code
_entity_poly.pdbx_strand_id
1 'polypeptide(L)'
;MTRTPESDRPATRPIVATSNDESLDVSLRFGEFAERFEAAGAVGLVVVGAPRVAAIEQRYGEEARPRCLASLEARVQEVAEERLRTDFAVCLAEPGYDEVMVLLFRKAGSAGFFSTEMPGFQQELERALQSHGQQVFYPYHRGGVCLPTGIAVELRNPQFGFAPQLRHRIDEARRDCAFAVETQRREVRHDLLETILDHRIYSFYEPIVEVESRNVYGYEALARGAEGSRFHSPVALFGAAEEHGLEFELDCVCRESGLRGAVDFPADTKLFLNIRPTAIHDPSFQEERLIETLQRRQLAPTDVVFEVAEQESIRSFAAFKEMRDYYRSLGFHFALDDTGAGYAGLEELL
;
A
#
# COMPACT_ATOMS: atom_id res chain seq x y z
N MET A 1 42.36 -13.15 34.97
CA MET A 1 41.99 -13.93 33.77
C MET A 1 41.32 -15.21 34.22
N THR A 2 39.99 -15.21 34.28
CA THR A 2 39.16 -16.39 34.55
C THR A 2 37.82 -16.14 33.87
N ARG A 3 37.54 -16.91 32.81
CA ARG A 3 36.25 -16.99 32.12
C ARG A 3 35.45 -18.15 32.70
N THR A 4 34.17 -17.95 32.97
CA THR A 4 33.04 -18.93 32.90
C THR A 4 31.71 -18.21 33.22
N PRO A 5 30.53 -18.71 32.84
CA PRO A 5 29.87 -18.47 31.55
C PRO A 5 28.45 -17.87 31.70
N GLU A 6 27.78 -17.64 30.57
CA GLU A 6 26.38 -17.20 30.44
C GLU A 6 25.39 -17.99 31.31
N SER A 7 24.41 -17.27 31.88
CA SER A 7 23.11 -17.82 32.24
C SER A 7 22.02 -16.92 31.69
N ASP A 8 21.35 -17.43 30.66
CA ASP A 8 20.06 -17.00 30.16
C ASP A 8 19.10 -16.65 31.31
N ARG A 9 18.57 -15.42 31.28
CA ARG A 9 17.33 -15.07 31.97
C ARG A 9 16.37 -14.54 30.93
N PRO A 10 15.16 -15.12 30.80
CA PRO A 10 14.20 -14.69 29.80
C PRO A 10 13.77 -13.25 30.10
N ALA A 11 13.82 -12.41 29.07
CA ALA A 11 13.28 -11.07 29.11
C ALA A 11 11.80 -11.13 29.55
N THR A 12 11.54 -10.49 30.68
CA THR A 12 10.21 -10.27 31.27
C THR A 12 9.28 -9.65 30.23
N ARG A 13 8.22 -10.39 29.87
CA ARG A 13 7.02 -9.87 29.21
C ARG A 13 6.47 -8.67 30.00
N PRO A 14 6.13 -7.53 29.37
CA PRO A 14 5.02 -6.70 29.82
C PRO A 14 3.75 -7.31 29.23
N ILE A 15 2.98 -8.03 30.05
CA ILE A 15 1.74 -7.55 30.70
C ILE A 15 0.63 -7.33 29.68
N VAL A 16 -0.29 -8.28 29.75
CA VAL A 16 -1.63 -8.32 29.15
C VAL A 16 -2.39 -7.05 29.50
N ALA A 17 -2.78 -6.27 28.49
CA ALA A 17 -3.91 -5.35 28.58
C ALA A 17 -5.09 -5.99 27.84
N THR A 18 -5.79 -6.90 28.53
CA THR A 18 -7.17 -7.26 28.21
C THR A 18 -8.05 -6.27 28.94
N SER A 19 -8.34 -5.14 28.30
CA SER A 19 -9.45 -4.28 28.68
C SER A 19 -10.17 -3.90 27.40
N ASN A 20 -11.37 -4.46 27.21
CA ASN A 20 -12.42 -3.77 26.47
C ASN A 20 -12.66 -2.46 27.22
N ASP A 21 -11.90 -1.43 26.87
CA ASP A 21 -12.03 -0.13 27.49
C ASP A 21 -13.10 0.65 26.73
N GLU A 22 -14.36 0.29 26.97
CA GLU A 22 -15.52 1.04 26.50
C GLU A 22 -15.43 2.53 26.93
N SER A 23 -14.62 2.87 27.94
CA SER A 23 -14.43 4.25 28.44
C SER A 23 -13.73 5.23 27.49
N LEU A 24 -13.19 4.74 26.36
CA LEU A 24 -12.50 5.55 25.35
C LEU A 24 -13.41 6.01 24.21
N ASP A 25 -14.67 5.55 24.16
CA ASP A 25 -15.66 5.96 23.16
C ASP A 25 -16.06 7.44 23.36
N VAL A 26 -15.93 8.23 22.28
CA VAL A 26 -16.37 9.62 22.20
C VAL A 26 -17.79 9.83 22.74
N SER A 27 -18.69 8.88 22.52
CA SER A 27 -20.10 8.96 22.95
C SER A 27 -20.25 8.87 24.46
N LEU A 28 -19.40 8.10 25.14
CA LEU A 28 -19.42 7.97 26.60
C LEU A 28 -18.76 9.17 27.30
N ARG A 29 -17.92 9.93 26.58
CA ARG A 29 -17.21 11.10 27.09
C ARG A 29 -17.88 12.44 26.76
N PHE A 30 -19.04 12.44 26.10
CA PHE A 30 -19.77 13.67 25.76
C PHE A 30 -20.07 14.56 26.97
N GLY A 31 -20.29 14.00 28.17
CA GLY A 31 -20.49 14.79 29.39
C GLY A 31 -19.27 15.62 29.76
N GLU A 32 -18.09 14.98 29.82
CA GLU A 32 -16.80 15.64 30.08
C GLU A 32 -16.50 16.72 29.03
N PHE A 33 -16.71 16.37 27.75
CA PHE A 33 -16.45 17.28 26.64
C PHE A 33 -17.41 18.46 26.59
N ALA A 34 -18.66 18.29 27.03
CA ALA A 34 -19.63 19.37 27.11
C ALA A 34 -19.15 20.46 28.07
N GLU A 35 -18.71 20.10 29.29
CA GLU A 35 -18.21 21.08 30.27
C GLU A 35 -17.00 21.86 29.74
N ARG A 36 -16.06 21.16 29.09
CA ARG A 36 -14.88 21.78 28.45
C ARG A 36 -15.27 22.71 27.31
N PHE A 37 -16.22 22.28 26.47
CA PHE A 37 -16.74 23.09 25.38
C PHE A 37 -17.50 24.31 25.86
N GLU A 38 -18.22 24.23 26.99
CA GLU A 38 -18.86 25.38 27.60
C GLU A 38 -17.86 26.42 28.10
N ALA A 39 -16.76 25.98 28.72
CA ALA A 39 -15.70 26.86 29.20
C ALA A 39 -14.89 27.49 28.04
N ALA A 40 -14.66 26.73 26.98
CA ALA A 40 -13.88 27.15 25.83
C ALA A 40 -14.70 28.00 24.83
N GLY A 41 -15.92 27.59 24.50
CA GLY A 41 -16.76 28.26 23.51
C GLY A 41 -16.43 27.93 22.04
N ALA A 42 -15.39 27.12 21.79
CA ALA A 42 -15.10 26.54 20.49
C ALA A 42 -14.33 25.21 20.64
N VAL A 43 -14.52 24.29 19.68
CA VAL A 43 -13.78 23.02 19.60
C VAL A 43 -13.32 22.75 18.18
N GLY A 44 -12.06 22.36 18.02
CA GLY A 44 -11.51 21.80 16.79
C GLY A 44 -11.50 20.28 16.88
N LEU A 45 -11.78 19.62 15.78
CA LEU A 45 -11.79 18.16 15.67
C LEU A 45 -10.83 17.72 14.57
N VAL A 46 -9.89 16.84 14.90
CA VAL A 46 -9.08 16.12 13.93
C VAL A 46 -9.47 14.65 13.98
N VAL A 47 -9.92 14.09 12.86
CA VAL A 47 -10.21 12.66 12.72
C VAL A 47 -9.05 12.00 11.98
N VAL A 48 -8.56 10.87 12.48
CA VAL A 48 -7.55 10.03 11.83
C VAL A 48 -8.19 8.71 11.46
N GLY A 49 -8.41 8.47 10.16
CA GLY A 49 -9.01 7.25 9.65
C GLY A 49 -8.00 6.10 9.54
N ALA A 50 -8.47 4.88 9.77
CA ALA A 50 -7.68 3.66 9.74
C ALA A 50 -8.29 2.58 8.81
N PRO A 51 -8.38 2.83 7.48
CA PRO A 51 -9.15 2.01 6.55
C PRO A 51 -8.68 0.55 6.43
N ARG A 52 -7.45 0.23 6.86
CA ARG A 52 -6.88 -1.13 6.80
C ARG A 52 -7.23 -2.01 8.01
N VAL A 53 -7.81 -1.44 9.08
CA VAL A 53 -8.09 -2.19 10.31
C VAL A 53 -9.09 -3.32 10.07
N ALA A 54 -10.17 -3.08 9.32
CA ALA A 54 -11.13 -4.12 8.95
C ALA A 54 -10.48 -5.28 8.16
N ALA A 55 -9.55 -5.00 7.23
CA ALA A 55 -8.84 -6.03 6.49
C ALA A 55 -7.86 -6.83 7.37
N ILE A 56 -7.25 -6.17 8.36
CA ILE A 56 -6.42 -6.83 9.38
C ILE A 56 -7.26 -7.76 10.25
N GLU A 57 -8.41 -7.30 10.73
CA GLU A 57 -9.36 -8.11 11.51
C GLU A 57 -9.80 -9.36 10.75
N GLN A 58 -10.18 -9.23 9.47
CA GLN A 58 -10.56 -10.37 8.64
C GLN A 58 -9.46 -11.43 8.50
N ARG A 59 -8.19 -11.00 8.49
CA ARG A 59 -7.04 -11.89 8.29
C ARG A 59 -6.51 -12.50 9.59
N TYR A 60 -6.57 -11.76 10.70
CA TYR A 60 -5.90 -12.11 11.95
C TYR A 60 -6.85 -12.32 13.14
N GLY A 61 -8.15 -12.11 12.95
CA GLY A 61 -9.21 -12.31 13.93
C GLY A 61 -9.63 -11.04 14.69
N GLU A 62 -10.71 -11.16 15.45
CA GLU A 62 -11.39 -10.07 16.17
C GLU A 62 -10.48 -9.32 17.17
N GLU A 63 -9.48 -10.00 17.75
CA GLU A 63 -8.50 -9.41 18.67
C GLU A 63 -7.54 -8.40 18.00
N ALA A 64 -7.42 -8.43 16.67
CA ALA A 64 -6.47 -7.57 15.96
C ALA A 64 -6.98 -6.12 15.89
N ARG A 65 -8.28 -5.92 15.71
CA ARG A 65 -8.92 -4.60 15.62
C ARG A 65 -8.67 -3.71 16.85
N PRO A 66 -9.03 -4.12 18.09
CA PRO A 66 -8.84 -3.27 19.27
C PRO A 66 -7.36 -2.98 19.52
N ARG A 67 -6.45 -3.91 19.22
CA ARG A 67 -5.00 -3.69 19.33
C ARG A 67 -4.49 -2.64 18.34
N CYS A 68 -4.95 -2.70 17.10
CA CYS A 68 -4.62 -1.70 16.08
C CYS A 68 -5.13 -0.31 16.48
N LEU A 69 -6.37 -0.20 16.95
CA LEU A 69 -6.95 1.08 17.36
C LEU A 69 -6.27 1.65 18.62
N ALA A 70 -5.99 0.83 19.62
CA ALA A 70 -5.26 1.27 20.82
C ALA A 70 -3.83 1.74 20.50
N SER A 71 -3.15 1.06 19.57
CA SER A 71 -1.82 1.47 19.10
C SER A 71 -1.86 2.79 18.33
N LEU A 72 -2.87 2.97 17.48
CA LEU A 72 -3.09 4.24 16.76
C LEU A 72 -3.40 5.37 17.74
N GLU A 73 -4.29 5.14 18.70
CA GLU A 73 -4.64 6.11 19.74
C GLU A 73 -3.41 6.53 20.55
N ALA A 74 -2.62 5.57 21.05
CA ALA A 74 -1.41 5.85 21.81
C ALA A 74 -0.43 6.72 21.01
N ARG A 75 -0.29 6.46 19.71
CA ARG A 75 0.58 7.25 18.84
C ARG A 75 0.01 8.66 18.60
N VAL A 76 -1.28 8.78 18.36
CA VAL A 76 -1.94 10.09 18.19
C VAL A 76 -1.84 10.91 19.48
N GLN A 77 -2.00 10.27 20.64
CA GLN A 77 -1.84 10.88 21.96
C GLN A 77 -0.41 11.40 22.16
N GLU A 78 0.61 10.60 21.86
CA GLU A 78 2.02 11.01 21.96
C GLU A 78 2.30 12.26 21.10
N VAL A 79 1.88 12.27 19.83
CA VAL A 79 2.07 13.42 18.93
C VAL A 79 1.28 14.64 19.40
N ALA A 80 0.06 14.44 19.91
CA ALA A 80 -0.75 15.50 20.48
C ALA A 80 -0.08 16.13 21.71
N GLU A 81 0.46 15.33 22.64
CA GLU A 81 1.17 15.78 23.83
C GLU A 81 2.45 16.57 23.51
N GLU A 82 3.18 16.17 22.46
CA GLU A 82 4.41 16.85 22.03
C GLU A 82 4.16 18.23 21.39
N ARG A 83 3.00 18.41 20.74
CA ARG A 83 2.76 19.57 19.85
C ARG A 83 1.69 20.53 20.35
N LEU A 84 0.68 20.02 21.03
CA LEU A 84 -0.45 20.82 21.45
C LEU A 84 -0.21 21.40 22.85
N ARG A 85 -0.65 22.65 23.04
CA ARG A 85 -0.80 23.24 24.37
C ARG A 85 -1.90 22.52 25.17
N THR A 86 -2.04 22.87 26.45
CA THR A 86 -3.09 22.36 27.34
C THR A 86 -4.50 22.43 26.75
N ASP A 87 -5.36 21.54 27.21
CA ASP A 87 -6.79 21.39 26.88
C ASP A 87 -7.10 20.76 25.51
N PHE A 88 -6.69 19.49 25.35
CA PHE A 88 -7.13 18.59 24.28
C PHE A 88 -7.62 17.26 24.85
N ALA A 89 -8.31 16.46 24.04
CA ALA A 89 -8.66 15.08 24.35
C ALA A 89 -8.42 14.20 23.13
N VAL A 90 -7.87 13.01 23.34
CA VAL A 90 -7.89 11.94 22.33
C VAL A 90 -8.91 10.91 22.77
N CYS A 91 -9.65 10.36 21.81
CA CYS A 91 -10.64 9.31 22.03
C CYS A 91 -10.85 8.47 20.77
N LEU A 92 -11.39 7.27 20.96
CA LEU A 92 -11.84 6.40 19.89
C LEU A 92 -13.24 6.80 19.43
N ALA A 93 -13.55 6.51 18.18
CA ALA A 93 -14.90 6.68 17.65
C ALA A 93 -15.89 5.66 18.23
N GLU A 94 -17.17 5.91 17.95
CA GLU A 94 -18.26 4.97 18.25
C GLU A 94 -17.99 3.59 17.61
N PRO A 95 -18.46 2.48 18.21
CA PRO A 95 -18.31 1.14 17.64
C PRO A 95 -18.77 1.06 16.19
N GLY A 96 -17.93 0.44 15.34
CA GLY A 96 -18.17 0.33 13.90
C GLY A 96 -17.33 1.28 13.05
N TYR A 97 -16.70 2.29 13.65
CA TYR A 97 -15.75 3.17 12.98
C TYR A 97 -14.30 2.83 13.34
N ASP A 98 -13.43 2.78 12.33
CA ASP A 98 -11.99 2.56 12.49
C ASP A 98 -11.26 3.90 12.43
N GLU A 99 -11.39 4.71 13.48
CA GLU A 99 -10.80 6.05 13.52
C GLU A 99 -10.51 6.52 14.95
N VAL A 100 -9.55 7.43 15.07
CA VAL A 100 -9.18 8.11 16.32
C VAL A 100 -9.47 9.60 16.15
N MET A 101 -9.96 10.25 17.22
CA MET A 101 -10.33 11.65 17.21
C MET A 101 -9.51 12.45 18.21
N VAL A 102 -9.09 13.65 17.81
CA VAL A 102 -8.48 14.66 18.68
C VAL A 102 -9.42 15.86 18.79
N LEU A 103 -9.89 16.16 19.99
CA LEU A 103 -10.70 17.32 20.30
C LEU A 103 -9.84 18.41 20.94
N LEU A 104 -9.92 19.63 20.40
CA LEU A 104 -9.10 20.78 20.74
C LEU A 104 -9.98 21.91 21.26
N PHE A 105 -10.03 22.11 22.59
CA PHE A 105 -10.91 23.10 23.20
C PHE A 105 -10.20 24.45 23.32
N ARG A 106 -10.77 25.51 22.74
CA ARG A 106 -10.15 26.86 22.74
C ARG A 106 -11.17 27.97 22.96
N LYS A 107 -10.69 29.08 23.56
CA LYS A 107 -11.48 30.31 23.72
C LYS A 107 -11.99 30.83 22.36
N ALA A 108 -13.25 31.26 22.30
CA ALA A 108 -13.92 31.78 21.10
C ALA A 108 -13.32 33.06 20.45
N GLY A 109 -12.13 33.51 20.86
CA GLY A 109 -11.36 34.60 20.23
C GLY A 109 -10.06 34.15 19.56
N SER A 110 -9.73 32.85 19.60
CA SER A 110 -8.48 32.29 19.09
C SER A 110 -8.56 31.95 17.60
N ALA A 111 -8.99 32.88 16.75
CA ALA A 111 -9.18 32.62 15.31
C ALA A 111 -7.92 32.04 14.62
N GLY A 112 -6.73 32.55 15.00
CA GLY A 112 -5.44 32.04 14.49
C GLY A 112 -5.17 30.57 14.82
N PHE A 113 -5.74 30.04 15.90
CA PHE A 113 -5.61 28.63 16.23
C PHE A 113 -6.33 27.76 15.19
N PHE A 114 -7.57 28.10 14.86
CA PHE A 114 -8.37 27.33 13.92
C PHE A 114 -7.93 27.51 12.47
N SER A 115 -7.47 28.71 12.09
CA SER A 115 -7.04 28.98 10.72
C SER A 115 -5.62 28.49 10.41
N THR A 116 -4.75 28.38 11.42
CA THR A 116 -3.31 28.20 11.19
C THR A 116 -2.72 27.08 12.03
N GLU A 117 -2.97 27.05 13.35
CA GLU A 117 -2.39 26.02 14.21
C GLU A 117 -3.00 24.64 13.96
N MET A 118 -4.30 24.55 13.68
CA MET A 118 -4.99 23.28 13.46
C MET A 118 -4.60 22.59 12.13
N PRO A 119 -4.56 23.27 10.96
CA PRO A 119 -3.98 22.70 9.75
C PRO A 119 -2.48 22.35 9.91
N GLY A 120 -1.73 23.15 10.67
CA GLY A 120 -0.33 22.85 10.99
C GLY A 120 -0.19 21.55 11.78
N PHE A 121 -1.00 21.37 12.83
CA PHE A 121 -1.06 20.14 13.60
C PHE A 121 -1.49 18.94 12.76
N GLN A 122 -2.47 19.09 11.87
CA GLN A 122 -2.88 18.05 10.93
C GLN A 122 -1.70 17.54 10.09
N GLN A 123 -0.95 18.45 9.44
CA GLN A 123 0.22 18.08 8.63
C GLN A 123 1.35 17.44 9.45
N GLU A 124 1.53 17.85 10.70
CA GLU A 124 2.52 17.25 11.59
C GLU A 124 2.10 15.85 12.03
N LEU A 125 0.81 15.66 12.34
CA LEU A 125 0.24 14.37 12.68
C LEU A 125 0.37 13.40 11.52
N GLU A 126 0.04 13.82 10.29
CA GLU A 126 0.24 13.02 9.09
C GLU A 126 1.71 12.62 8.90
N ARG A 127 2.66 13.55 9.06
CA ARG A 127 4.10 13.25 8.95
C ARG A 127 4.59 12.28 10.04
N ALA A 128 4.14 12.45 11.29
CA ALA A 128 4.50 11.58 12.39
C ALA A 128 3.95 10.16 12.18
N LEU A 129 2.69 10.06 11.75
CA LEU A 129 2.04 8.78 11.44
C LEU A 129 2.63 8.10 10.20
N GLN A 130 3.13 8.85 9.21
CA GLN A 130 3.83 8.26 8.05
C GLN A 130 5.23 7.74 8.42
N SER A 131 6.01 8.52 9.18
CA SER A 131 7.40 8.16 9.54
C SER A 131 7.49 6.96 10.49
N HIS A 132 6.52 6.80 11.40
CA HIS A 132 6.49 5.72 12.39
C HIS A 132 5.30 4.75 12.20
N GLY A 133 4.53 4.90 11.12
CA GLY A 133 3.33 4.11 10.83
C GLY A 133 3.56 2.61 10.72
N GLN A 134 4.77 2.20 10.37
CA GLN A 134 5.15 0.78 10.32
C GLN A 134 5.02 0.07 11.68
N GLN A 135 5.06 0.81 12.80
CA GLN A 135 4.87 0.26 14.13
C GLN A 135 3.41 0.24 14.56
N VAL A 136 2.57 1.12 14.00
CA VAL A 136 1.18 1.31 14.48
C VAL A 136 0.39 0.01 14.35
N PHE A 137 0.55 -0.73 13.26
CA PHE A 137 -0.14 -2.00 13.02
C PHE A 137 0.79 -3.23 13.07
N TYR A 138 1.97 -3.12 13.67
CA TYR A 138 2.81 -4.28 13.91
C TYR A 138 2.16 -5.20 14.97
N PRO A 139 2.20 -6.55 14.84
CA PRO A 139 2.84 -7.35 13.79
C PRO A 139 1.95 -7.66 12.58
N TYR A 140 0.72 -7.15 12.54
CA TYR A 140 -0.29 -7.48 11.53
C TYR A 140 -0.01 -6.88 10.15
N HIS A 141 0.68 -5.74 10.10
CA HIS A 141 1.08 -5.11 8.86
C HIS A 141 2.53 -4.61 8.95
N ARG A 142 3.33 -4.93 7.93
CA ARG A 142 4.71 -4.45 7.78
C ARG A 142 4.76 -3.54 6.57
N GLY A 143 4.85 -2.23 6.79
CA GLY A 143 4.87 -1.22 5.74
C GLY A 143 4.21 0.10 6.16
N GLY A 144 4.37 1.13 5.33
CA GLY A 144 3.68 2.40 5.54
C GLY A 144 2.16 2.23 5.42
N VAL A 145 1.42 2.79 6.36
CA VAL A 145 -0.04 2.78 6.36
C VAL A 145 -0.52 4.17 5.95
N CYS A 146 -1.45 4.24 5.00
CA CYS A 146 -2.18 5.48 4.74
C CYS A 146 -3.19 5.68 5.87
N LEU A 147 -2.93 6.68 6.71
CA LEU A 147 -3.80 7.13 7.79
C LEU A 147 -4.32 8.52 7.42
N PRO A 148 -5.39 8.61 6.60
CA PRO A 148 -5.95 9.90 6.19
C PRO A 148 -6.43 10.69 7.41
N THR A 149 -6.36 12.01 7.31
CA THR A 149 -6.89 12.88 8.35
C THR A 149 -7.93 13.83 7.79
N GLY A 150 -8.86 14.26 8.64
CA GLY A 150 -9.85 15.28 8.30
C GLY A 150 -10.10 16.22 9.47
N ILE A 151 -10.45 17.47 9.16
CA ILE A 151 -10.61 18.52 10.16
C ILE A 151 -12.01 19.13 10.15
N ALA A 152 -12.51 19.51 11.32
CA ALA A 152 -13.72 20.32 11.47
C ALA A 152 -13.62 21.24 12.68
N VAL A 153 -14.36 22.35 12.67
CA VAL A 153 -14.40 23.31 13.78
C VAL A 153 -15.83 23.65 14.12
N GLU A 154 -16.16 23.65 15.41
CA GLU A 154 -17.45 24.09 15.92
C GLU A 154 -17.29 25.30 16.84
N LEU A 155 -18.13 26.30 16.62
CA LEU A 155 -18.30 27.42 17.55
C LEU A 155 -19.55 27.14 18.39
N ARG A 156 -19.44 27.35 19.71
CA ARG A 156 -20.54 27.08 20.63
C ARG A 156 -21.75 27.93 20.26
N ASN A 157 -22.83 27.25 19.87
CA ASN A 157 -24.16 27.82 19.80
C ASN A 157 -24.95 27.44 21.06
N PRO A 158 -25.24 28.38 21.97
CA PRO A 158 -25.96 28.12 23.21
C PRO A 158 -27.39 27.60 23.02
N GLN A 159 -27.97 27.72 21.81
CA GLN A 159 -29.32 27.23 21.50
C GLN A 159 -29.40 25.72 21.34
N PHE A 160 -28.26 25.05 21.13
CA PHE A 160 -28.18 23.62 20.89
C PHE A 160 -27.33 22.93 21.96
N GLY A 161 -27.62 21.66 22.22
CA GLY A 161 -26.76 20.82 23.07
C GLY A 161 -25.41 20.55 22.41
N PHE A 162 -24.40 20.15 23.19
CA PHE A 162 -23.07 19.82 22.69
C PHE A 162 -23.06 18.63 21.71
N ALA A 163 -23.68 17.51 22.11
CA ALA A 163 -23.70 16.28 21.31
C ALA A 163 -24.18 16.46 19.86
N PRO A 164 -25.32 17.12 19.55
CA PRO A 164 -25.75 17.31 18.16
C PRO A 164 -24.84 18.23 17.36
N GLN A 165 -24.24 19.26 17.99
CA GLN A 165 -23.25 20.14 17.35
C GLN A 165 -21.98 19.35 17.00
N LEU A 166 -21.46 18.57 17.95
CA LEU A 166 -20.25 17.78 17.74
C LEU A 166 -20.46 16.66 16.71
N ARG A 167 -21.58 15.92 16.75
CA ARG A 167 -21.87 14.86 15.78
C ARG A 167 -21.85 15.35 14.34
N HIS A 168 -22.47 16.50 14.09
CA HIS A 168 -22.48 17.10 12.76
C HIS A 168 -21.06 17.42 12.24
N ARG A 169 -20.16 17.81 13.15
CA ARG A 169 -18.77 18.17 12.83
C ARG A 169 -17.88 16.93 12.70
N ILE A 170 -18.15 15.88 13.46
CA ILE A 170 -17.55 14.55 13.24
C ILE A 170 -17.84 14.07 11.82
N ASP A 171 -19.10 14.15 11.36
CA ASP A 171 -19.45 13.74 9.99
C ASP A 171 -18.77 14.62 8.93
N GLU A 172 -18.53 15.90 9.21
CA GLU A 172 -17.76 16.77 8.33
C GLU A 172 -16.29 16.39 8.25
N ALA A 173 -15.63 16.18 9.39
CA ALA A 173 -14.24 15.72 9.43
C ALA A 173 -14.07 14.34 8.78
N ARG A 174 -15.05 13.44 8.91
CA ARG A 174 -15.07 12.14 8.20
C ARG A 174 -15.14 12.32 6.68
N ARG A 175 -15.97 13.24 6.19
CA ARG A 175 -16.04 13.55 4.75
C ARG A 175 -14.73 14.13 4.24
N ASP A 176 -14.08 15.00 5.02
CA ASP A 176 -12.78 15.56 4.71
C ASP A 176 -11.69 14.47 4.64
N CYS A 177 -11.67 13.58 5.63
CA CYS A 177 -10.82 12.39 5.65
C CYS A 177 -11.02 11.50 4.41
N ALA A 178 -12.27 11.22 4.02
CA ALA A 178 -12.58 10.47 2.80
C ALA A 178 -12.13 11.20 1.52
N PHE A 179 -12.25 12.53 1.49
CA PHE A 179 -11.76 13.35 0.38
C PHE A 179 -10.24 13.32 0.26
N ALA A 180 -9.51 13.31 1.39
CA ALA A 180 -8.06 13.18 1.42
C ALA A 180 -7.61 11.82 0.83
N VAL A 181 -8.29 10.71 1.17
CA VAL A 181 -8.03 9.39 0.57
C VAL A 181 -8.19 9.42 -0.94
N GLU A 182 -9.31 9.97 -1.42
CA GLU A 182 -9.61 10.03 -2.84
C GLU A 182 -8.61 10.92 -3.59
N THR A 183 -8.17 12.02 -2.98
CA THR A 183 -7.13 12.89 -3.54
C THR A 183 -5.81 12.14 -3.66
N GLN A 184 -5.37 11.45 -2.61
CA GLN A 184 -4.14 10.65 -2.64
C GLN A 184 -4.22 9.54 -3.68
N ARG A 185 -5.38 8.88 -3.82
CA ARG A 185 -5.63 7.84 -4.82
C ARG A 185 -5.52 8.38 -6.24
N ARG A 186 -6.01 9.60 -6.49
CA ARG A 186 -5.86 10.29 -7.79
C ARG A 186 -4.41 10.64 -8.08
N GLU A 187 -3.66 11.10 -7.09
CA GLU A 187 -2.22 11.38 -7.23
C GLU A 187 -1.44 10.12 -7.58
N VAL A 188 -1.67 9.00 -6.87
CA VAL A 188 -1.03 7.71 -7.18
C VAL A 188 -1.34 7.30 -8.63
N ARG A 189 -2.60 7.39 -9.03
CA ARG A 189 -2.99 7.08 -10.41
C ARG A 189 -2.28 7.99 -11.42
N HIS A 190 -2.19 9.28 -11.14
CA HIS A 190 -1.53 10.24 -12.02
C HIS A 190 -0.05 9.91 -12.17
N ASP A 191 0.66 9.70 -11.06
CA ASP A 191 2.08 9.31 -11.08
C ASP A 191 2.31 8.00 -11.85
N LEU A 192 1.38 7.04 -11.72
CA LEU A 192 1.45 5.76 -12.41
C LEU A 192 1.25 5.94 -13.92
N LEU A 193 0.26 6.75 -14.32
CA LEU A 193 0.04 7.09 -15.73
C LEU A 193 1.27 7.77 -16.33
N GLU A 194 1.87 8.74 -15.65
CA GLU A 194 3.11 9.35 -16.14
C GLU A 194 4.25 8.32 -16.24
N THR A 195 4.39 7.43 -15.26
CA THR A 195 5.41 6.38 -15.27
C THR A 195 5.28 5.46 -16.47
N ILE A 196 4.04 5.06 -16.80
CA ILE A 196 3.72 4.21 -17.96
C ILE A 196 3.93 4.98 -19.27
N LEU A 197 3.33 6.18 -19.41
CA LEU A 197 3.36 6.98 -20.64
C LEU A 197 4.78 7.45 -20.99
N ASP A 198 5.58 7.83 -19.99
CA ASP A 198 6.98 8.23 -20.20
C ASP A 198 7.94 7.02 -20.32
N HIS A 199 7.42 5.79 -20.24
CA HIS A 199 8.21 4.55 -20.26
C HIS A 199 9.32 4.54 -19.19
N ARG A 200 9.04 5.09 -18.00
CA ARG A 200 9.93 5.18 -16.82
C ARG A 200 9.98 3.88 -16.01
N ILE A 201 10.01 2.76 -16.74
CA ILE A 201 10.14 1.41 -16.22
C ILE A 201 11.41 0.82 -16.82
N TYR A 202 12.16 0.14 -15.96
CA TYR A 202 13.46 -0.43 -16.28
C TYR A 202 13.48 -1.89 -15.88
N SER A 203 14.25 -2.70 -16.60
CA SER A 203 14.39 -4.12 -16.31
C SER A 203 15.78 -4.38 -15.72
N PHE A 204 15.78 -5.11 -14.61
CA PHE A 204 16.98 -5.72 -14.05
C PHE A 204 17.05 -7.15 -14.58
N TYR A 205 18.25 -7.69 -14.73
CA TYR A 205 18.44 -9.00 -15.36
C TYR A 205 19.06 -9.98 -14.37
N GLU A 206 18.27 -10.93 -13.89
CA GLU A 206 18.70 -11.94 -12.93
C GLU A 206 19.21 -13.20 -13.65
N PRO A 207 20.47 -13.64 -13.44
CA PRO A 207 21.01 -14.80 -14.13
C PRO A 207 20.37 -16.10 -13.64
N ILE A 208 19.84 -16.88 -14.58
CA ILE A 208 19.42 -18.26 -14.40
C ILE A 208 20.60 -19.16 -14.77
N VAL A 209 21.01 -20.03 -13.85
CA VAL A 209 22.20 -20.88 -14.02
C VAL A 209 21.83 -22.36 -14.08
N GLU A 210 22.53 -23.11 -14.92
CA GLU A 210 22.46 -24.56 -14.91
C GLU A 210 23.17 -25.09 -13.65
N VAL A 211 22.48 -25.91 -12.85
CA VAL A 211 22.96 -26.33 -11.52
C VAL A 211 24.27 -27.11 -11.58
N GLU A 212 24.42 -27.99 -12.57
CA GLU A 212 25.59 -28.87 -12.70
C GLU A 212 26.82 -28.10 -13.22
N SER A 213 26.69 -27.42 -14.36
CA SER A 213 27.80 -26.72 -15.00
C SER A 213 28.11 -25.35 -14.38
N ARG A 214 27.13 -24.75 -13.68
CA ARG A 214 27.13 -23.35 -13.21
C ARG A 214 27.28 -22.31 -14.33
N ASN A 215 27.07 -22.71 -15.57
CA ASN A 215 26.99 -21.78 -16.68
C ASN A 215 25.66 -21.04 -16.63
N VAL A 216 25.68 -19.78 -17.07
CA VAL A 216 24.46 -19.00 -17.21
C VAL A 216 23.66 -19.56 -18.39
N TYR A 217 22.45 -20.02 -18.12
CA TYR A 217 21.49 -20.49 -19.12
C TYR A 217 20.75 -19.31 -19.77
N GLY A 218 20.42 -18.30 -18.96
CA GLY A 218 19.69 -17.12 -19.43
C GLY A 218 19.56 -16.07 -18.35
N TYR A 219 18.80 -15.03 -18.65
CA TYR A 219 18.53 -13.92 -17.75
C TYR A 219 17.04 -13.62 -17.71
N GLU A 220 16.48 -13.49 -16.50
CA GLU A 220 15.12 -13.05 -16.29
C GLU A 220 15.04 -11.52 -16.23
N ALA A 221 14.18 -10.93 -17.05
CA ALA A 221 13.91 -9.50 -17.02
C ALA A 221 12.88 -9.15 -15.95
N LEU A 222 13.35 -8.51 -14.88
CA LEU A 222 12.57 -8.10 -13.74
C LEU A 222 12.29 -6.60 -13.77
N ALA A 223 11.04 -6.24 -14.04
CA ALA A 223 10.63 -4.84 -14.13
C ALA A 223 10.70 -4.11 -12.78
N ARG A 224 11.16 -2.86 -12.80
CA ARG A 224 11.26 -1.93 -11.67
C ARG A 224 10.85 -0.54 -12.14
N GLY A 225 10.17 0.21 -11.27
CA GLY A 225 10.04 1.65 -11.48
C GLY A 225 11.37 2.37 -11.25
N ALA A 226 11.43 3.63 -11.67
CA ALA A 226 12.62 4.47 -11.49
C ALA A 226 13.13 4.47 -10.03
N GLU A 227 14.45 4.43 -9.86
CA GLU A 227 15.08 4.49 -8.53
C GLU A 227 14.66 5.76 -7.77
N GLY A 228 14.38 5.62 -6.48
CA GLY A 228 13.88 6.71 -5.63
C GLY A 228 12.42 7.11 -5.88
N SER A 229 11.75 6.55 -6.88
CA SER A 229 10.32 6.77 -7.09
C SER A 229 9.46 5.93 -6.14
N ARG A 230 8.20 6.34 -5.96
CA ARG A 230 7.20 5.58 -5.20
C ARG A 230 6.93 4.17 -5.77
N PHE A 231 7.26 3.95 -7.04
CA PHE A 231 7.05 2.68 -7.75
C PHE A 231 8.37 1.92 -8.01
N HIS A 232 9.47 2.30 -7.35
CA HIS A 232 10.72 1.56 -7.48
C HIS A 232 10.56 0.07 -7.13
N SER A 233 9.79 -0.22 -6.07
CA SER A 233 9.46 -1.59 -5.68
C SER A 233 8.45 -2.20 -6.66
N PRO A 234 8.68 -3.44 -7.16
CA PRO A 234 7.73 -4.12 -8.03
C PRO A 234 6.39 -4.33 -7.33
N VAL A 235 6.39 -4.65 -6.04
CA VAL A 235 5.15 -4.83 -5.25
C VAL A 235 4.30 -3.55 -5.26
N ALA A 236 4.94 -2.38 -5.13
CA ALA A 236 4.23 -1.09 -5.17
C ALA A 236 3.74 -0.75 -6.59
N LEU A 237 4.56 -1.00 -7.61
CA LEU A 237 4.24 -0.74 -9.02
C LEU A 237 3.06 -1.59 -9.50
N PHE A 238 3.14 -2.92 -9.34
CA PHE A 238 2.09 -3.84 -9.78
C PHE A 238 0.83 -3.71 -8.92
N GLY A 239 0.97 -3.49 -7.61
CA GLY A 239 -0.19 -3.26 -6.73
C GLY A 239 -0.95 -1.97 -7.08
N ALA A 240 -0.25 -0.90 -7.46
CA ALA A 240 -0.89 0.32 -7.92
C ALA A 240 -1.60 0.12 -9.27
N ALA A 241 -0.99 -0.65 -10.19
CA ALA A 241 -1.64 -0.96 -11.47
C ALA A 241 -2.93 -1.78 -11.29
N GLU A 242 -2.92 -2.77 -10.40
CA GLU A 242 -4.12 -3.55 -10.03
C GLU A 242 -5.21 -2.66 -9.42
N GLU A 243 -4.86 -1.81 -8.45
CA GLU A 243 -5.82 -0.91 -7.80
C GLU A 243 -6.48 0.07 -8.78
N HIS A 244 -5.77 0.41 -9.86
CA HIS A 244 -6.15 1.43 -10.82
C HIS A 244 -6.58 0.89 -12.19
N GLY A 245 -6.62 -0.43 -12.38
CA GLY A 245 -7.02 -1.05 -13.65
C GLY A 245 -6.10 -0.67 -14.81
N LEU A 246 -4.78 -0.64 -14.58
CA LEU A 246 -3.74 -0.28 -15.56
C LEU A 246 -2.73 -1.41 -15.81
N GLU A 247 -3.10 -2.64 -15.49
CA GLU A 247 -2.19 -3.78 -15.53
C GLU A 247 -1.77 -4.12 -16.96
N PHE A 248 -2.68 -4.00 -17.92
CA PHE A 248 -2.38 -4.26 -19.33
C PHE A 248 -1.35 -3.27 -19.87
N GLU A 249 -1.56 -1.98 -19.63
CA GLU A 249 -0.66 -0.91 -20.06
C GLU A 249 0.71 -1.05 -19.39
N LEU A 250 0.73 -1.36 -18.09
CA LEU A 250 1.96 -1.64 -17.36
C LEU A 250 2.72 -2.82 -17.95
N ASP A 251 2.04 -3.95 -18.17
CA ASP A 251 2.58 -5.18 -18.73
C ASP A 251 3.21 -4.96 -20.12
N CYS A 252 2.57 -4.15 -20.99
CA CYS A 252 3.14 -3.75 -22.28
C CYS A 252 4.51 -3.04 -22.13
N VAL A 253 4.58 -2.03 -21.25
CA VAL A 253 5.82 -1.26 -21.05
C VAL A 253 6.90 -2.11 -20.36
N CYS A 254 6.52 -3.01 -19.44
CA CYS A 254 7.45 -3.96 -18.81
C CYS A 254 8.13 -4.86 -19.84
N ARG A 255 7.34 -5.46 -20.74
CA ARG A 255 7.88 -6.32 -21.81
C ARG A 255 8.77 -5.54 -22.78
N GLU A 256 8.36 -4.35 -23.19
CA GLU A 256 9.19 -3.50 -24.04
C GLU A 256 10.51 -3.14 -23.34
N SER A 257 10.47 -2.81 -22.05
CA SER A 257 11.68 -2.55 -21.25
C SER A 257 12.61 -3.76 -21.22
N GLY A 258 12.06 -4.97 -21.02
CA GLY A 258 12.84 -6.22 -21.01
C GLY A 258 13.52 -6.50 -22.34
N LEU A 259 12.83 -6.29 -23.46
CA LEU A 259 13.44 -6.42 -24.79
C LEU A 259 14.47 -5.31 -25.07
N ARG A 260 14.19 -4.07 -24.63
CA ARG A 260 15.03 -2.90 -24.89
C ARG A 260 16.37 -2.99 -24.17
N GLY A 261 16.40 -3.50 -22.94
CA GLY A 261 17.63 -3.62 -22.15
C GLY A 261 18.40 -4.92 -22.37
N ALA A 262 17.84 -5.89 -23.10
CA ALA A 262 18.53 -7.11 -23.52
C ALA A 262 19.53 -6.81 -24.66
N VAL A 263 20.62 -6.15 -24.30
CA VAL A 263 21.71 -5.77 -25.20
C VAL A 263 23.01 -6.36 -24.65
N ASP A 264 23.90 -6.82 -25.54
CA ASP A 264 25.21 -7.38 -25.20
C ASP A 264 25.17 -8.61 -24.27
N PHE A 265 24.10 -9.40 -24.34
CA PHE A 265 24.05 -10.68 -23.64
C PHE A 265 25.04 -11.68 -24.24
N PRO A 266 25.64 -12.56 -23.41
CA PRO A 266 26.49 -13.62 -23.92
C PRO A 266 25.77 -14.46 -24.97
N ALA A 267 26.51 -14.89 -25.99
CA ALA A 267 25.98 -15.81 -26.98
C ALA A 267 25.40 -17.08 -26.32
N ASP A 268 24.39 -17.66 -26.94
CA ASP A 268 23.70 -18.87 -26.50
C ASP A 268 22.96 -18.76 -25.14
N THR A 269 22.75 -17.54 -24.62
CA THR A 269 21.90 -17.29 -23.44
C THR A 269 20.46 -16.94 -23.84
N LYS A 270 19.50 -17.31 -22.99
CA LYS A 270 18.08 -17.00 -23.17
C LYS A 270 17.67 -15.73 -22.42
N LEU A 271 16.71 -14.99 -22.96
CA LEU A 271 16.00 -13.92 -22.27
C LEU A 271 14.65 -14.45 -21.80
N PHE A 272 14.40 -14.41 -20.49
CA PHE A 272 13.12 -14.75 -19.91
C PHE A 272 12.30 -13.46 -19.70
N LEU A 273 11.08 -13.46 -20.22
CA LEU A 273 10.14 -12.35 -20.16
C LEU A 273 8.81 -12.81 -19.58
N ASN A 274 8.41 -12.21 -18.47
CA ASN A 274 7.06 -12.31 -17.94
C ASN A 274 6.02 -11.85 -18.98
N ILE A 275 4.99 -12.66 -19.21
CA ILE A 275 3.89 -12.36 -20.15
C ILE A 275 2.55 -12.76 -19.55
N ARG A 276 1.52 -11.95 -19.84
CA ARG A 276 0.12 -12.27 -19.52
C ARG A 276 -0.62 -12.75 -20.78
N PRO A 277 -1.70 -13.55 -20.66
CA PRO A 277 -2.51 -13.95 -21.81
C PRO A 277 -3.03 -12.77 -22.65
N THR A 278 -3.21 -11.60 -22.04
CA THR A 278 -3.62 -10.37 -22.70
C THR A 278 -2.60 -9.81 -23.70
N ALA A 279 -1.36 -10.29 -23.71
CA ALA A 279 -0.30 -9.82 -24.60
C ALA A 279 -0.64 -9.97 -26.10
N ILE A 280 -1.52 -10.90 -26.47
CA ILE A 280 -2.01 -11.04 -27.85
C ILE A 280 -2.72 -9.78 -28.36
N HIS A 281 -3.20 -8.92 -27.46
CA HIS A 281 -3.85 -7.65 -27.78
C HIS A 281 -2.87 -6.46 -27.85
N ASP A 282 -1.61 -6.65 -27.50
CA ASP A 282 -0.59 -5.60 -27.56
C ASP A 282 -0.06 -5.43 -29.00
N PRO A 283 -0.23 -4.25 -29.63
CA PRO A 283 0.27 -4.01 -30.98
C PRO A 283 1.79 -4.22 -31.13
N SER A 284 2.58 -3.95 -30.09
CA SER A 284 4.04 -4.13 -30.11
C SER A 284 4.46 -5.61 -30.08
N PHE A 285 3.54 -6.49 -29.69
CA PHE A 285 3.71 -7.93 -29.59
C PHE A 285 2.98 -8.71 -30.70
N GLN A 286 2.49 -8.00 -31.73
CA GLN A 286 2.11 -8.59 -33.01
C GLN A 286 3.36 -9.05 -33.77
N GLU A 287 3.23 -10.09 -34.58
CA GLU A 287 4.35 -10.79 -35.24
C GLU A 287 5.33 -9.82 -35.91
N GLU A 288 4.84 -8.95 -36.80
CA GLU A 288 5.72 -8.10 -37.60
C GLU A 288 6.56 -7.15 -36.73
N ARG A 289 5.94 -6.51 -35.73
CA ARG A 289 6.60 -5.54 -34.84
C ARG A 289 7.52 -6.21 -33.83
N LEU A 290 7.11 -7.36 -33.31
CA LEU A 290 7.91 -8.12 -32.36
C LEU A 290 9.18 -8.64 -33.03
N ILE A 291 9.06 -9.23 -34.22
CA ILE A 291 10.21 -9.71 -34.99
C ILE A 291 11.14 -8.56 -35.38
N GLU A 292 10.63 -7.42 -35.84
CA GLU A 292 11.44 -6.23 -36.11
C GLU A 292 12.20 -5.76 -34.85
N THR A 293 11.54 -5.81 -33.69
CA THR A 293 12.17 -5.43 -32.42
C THR A 293 13.28 -6.39 -32.03
N LEU A 294 13.06 -7.70 -32.13
CA LEU A 294 14.09 -8.71 -31.85
C LEU A 294 15.30 -8.57 -32.79
N GLN A 295 15.07 -8.37 -34.09
CA GLN A 295 16.14 -8.19 -35.07
C GLN A 295 17.03 -6.98 -34.76
N ARG A 296 16.44 -5.84 -34.34
CA ARG A 296 17.20 -4.66 -33.91
C ARG A 296 18.06 -4.90 -32.67
N ARG A 297 17.74 -5.94 -31.89
CA ARG A 297 18.49 -6.38 -30.70
C ARG A 297 19.39 -7.58 -30.96
N GLN A 298 19.45 -8.07 -32.21
CA GLN A 298 20.21 -9.27 -32.59
C GLN A 298 19.75 -10.53 -31.84
N LEU A 299 18.46 -10.59 -31.52
CA LEU A 299 17.80 -11.75 -30.92
C LEU A 299 16.95 -12.47 -31.96
N ALA A 300 16.86 -13.80 -31.84
CA ALA A 300 15.86 -14.60 -32.53
C ALA A 300 14.70 -14.95 -31.57
N PRO A 301 13.50 -15.31 -32.08
CA PRO A 301 12.40 -15.81 -31.24
C PRO A 301 12.82 -16.96 -30.32
N THR A 302 13.70 -17.84 -30.81
CA THR A 302 14.25 -18.97 -30.04
C THR A 302 15.10 -18.55 -28.86
N ASP A 303 15.56 -17.30 -28.80
CA ASP A 303 16.35 -16.77 -27.69
C ASP A 303 15.48 -16.22 -26.58
N VAL A 304 14.16 -16.15 -26.79
CA VAL A 304 13.20 -15.62 -25.82
C VAL A 304 12.33 -16.73 -25.27
N VAL A 305 12.23 -16.78 -23.94
CA VAL A 305 11.35 -17.66 -23.18
C VAL A 305 10.30 -16.78 -22.50
N PHE A 306 9.04 -17.05 -22.79
CA PHE A 306 7.92 -16.39 -22.12
C PHE A 306 7.53 -17.11 -20.84
N GLU A 307 7.48 -16.38 -19.73
CA GLU A 307 7.07 -16.87 -18.41
C GLU A 307 5.64 -16.46 -18.11
N VAL A 308 4.83 -17.44 -17.70
CA VAL A 308 3.44 -17.22 -17.29
C VAL A 308 3.23 -17.79 -15.91
N ALA A 309 2.72 -16.98 -14.99
CA ALA A 309 2.37 -17.44 -13.65
C ALA A 309 1.29 -18.52 -13.70
N GLU A 310 1.45 -19.59 -12.89
CA GLU A 310 0.52 -20.71 -12.84
C GLU A 310 -0.94 -20.25 -12.67
N GLN A 311 -1.20 -19.35 -11.71
CA GLN A 311 -2.55 -18.87 -11.43
C GLN A 311 -3.20 -18.12 -12.60
N GLU A 312 -2.41 -17.35 -13.37
CA GLU A 312 -2.92 -16.64 -14.54
C GLU A 312 -3.29 -17.61 -15.66
N SER A 313 -2.48 -18.64 -15.87
CA SER A 313 -2.75 -19.70 -16.84
C SER A 313 -4.05 -20.45 -16.53
N ILE A 314 -4.31 -20.74 -15.25
CA ILE A 314 -5.52 -21.46 -14.80
C ILE A 314 -6.78 -20.58 -14.95
N ARG A 315 -6.69 -19.29 -14.56
CA ARG A 315 -7.83 -18.36 -14.63
C ARG A 315 -8.37 -18.18 -16.05
N SER A 316 -7.50 -18.22 -17.06
CA SER A 316 -7.86 -18.02 -18.46
C SER A 316 -7.19 -19.03 -19.39
N PHE A 317 -7.41 -20.31 -19.12
CA PHE A 317 -6.73 -21.41 -19.81
C PHE A 317 -6.88 -21.36 -21.34
N ALA A 318 -8.08 -21.03 -21.84
CA ALA A 318 -8.32 -20.93 -23.29
C ALA A 318 -7.48 -19.81 -23.94
N ALA A 319 -7.45 -18.62 -23.33
CA ALA A 319 -6.68 -17.50 -23.84
C ALA A 319 -5.16 -17.75 -23.72
N PHE A 320 -4.72 -18.37 -22.62
CA PHE A 320 -3.33 -18.79 -22.47
C PHE A 320 -2.92 -19.78 -23.56
N LYS A 321 -3.74 -20.80 -23.83
CA LYS A 321 -3.47 -21.79 -24.88
C LYS A 321 -3.36 -21.15 -26.27
N GLU A 322 -4.30 -20.27 -26.62
CA GLU A 322 -4.28 -19.53 -27.89
C GLU A 322 -3.01 -18.69 -28.03
N MET A 323 -2.69 -17.90 -27.01
CA MET A 323 -1.48 -17.08 -26.97
C MET A 323 -0.20 -17.92 -27.06
N ARG A 324 -0.11 -19.02 -26.31
CA ARG A 324 1.02 -19.94 -26.31
C ARG A 324 1.22 -20.58 -27.67
N ASP A 325 0.17 -21.13 -28.27
CA ASP A 325 0.24 -21.82 -29.55
C ASP A 325 0.62 -20.82 -30.68
N TYR A 326 0.11 -19.59 -30.62
CA TYR A 326 0.50 -18.50 -31.51
C TYR A 326 2.00 -18.18 -31.41
N TYR A 327 2.53 -17.85 -30.23
CA TYR A 327 3.94 -17.50 -30.09
C TYR A 327 4.89 -18.71 -30.28
N ARG A 328 4.49 -19.93 -29.91
CA ARG A 328 5.26 -21.15 -30.26
C ARG A 328 5.40 -21.32 -31.76
N SER A 329 4.37 -20.99 -32.55
CA SER A 329 4.44 -21.06 -34.01
C SER A 329 5.46 -20.10 -34.62
N LEU A 330 5.79 -19.00 -33.91
CA LEU A 330 6.82 -18.03 -34.28
C LEU A 330 8.23 -18.43 -33.79
N GLY A 331 8.34 -19.49 -32.99
CA GLY A 331 9.61 -20.03 -32.48
C GLY A 331 9.96 -19.64 -31.04
N PHE A 332 9.06 -18.98 -30.30
CA PHE A 332 9.28 -18.66 -28.89
C PHE A 332 9.19 -19.89 -27.99
N HIS A 333 9.94 -19.88 -26.90
CA HIS A 333 9.81 -20.86 -25.82
C HIS A 333 8.87 -20.35 -24.72
N PHE A 334 8.37 -21.28 -23.89
CA PHE A 334 7.48 -20.97 -22.78
C PHE A 334 7.92 -21.72 -21.53
N ALA A 335 7.80 -21.06 -20.39
CA ALA A 335 7.96 -21.61 -19.06
C ALA A 335 6.76 -21.22 -18.19
N LEU A 336 6.44 -22.07 -17.21
CA LEU A 336 5.43 -21.79 -16.20
C LEU A 336 6.15 -21.35 -14.94
N ASP A 337 5.79 -20.19 -14.40
CA ASP A 337 6.36 -19.66 -13.17
C ASP A 337 5.52 -20.06 -11.94
N ASP A 338 6.18 -20.19 -10.78
CA ASP A 338 5.61 -20.59 -9.49
C ASP A 338 4.89 -21.97 -9.49
N THR A 339 5.40 -22.95 -10.25
CA THR A 339 4.81 -24.31 -10.29
C THR A 339 4.77 -24.97 -8.90
N GLY A 340 3.57 -25.32 -8.42
CA GLY A 340 3.39 -26.17 -7.22
C GLY A 340 2.55 -25.58 -6.09
N ALA A 341 1.96 -24.39 -6.27
CA ALA A 341 1.00 -23.82 -5.33
C ALA A 341 -0.47 -24.19 -5.66
N GLY A 342 -0.74 -24.69 -6.86
CA GLY A 342 -2.06 -25.13 -7.34
C GLY A 342 -2.09 -26.59 -7.80
N TYR A 343 -3.16 -27.30 -7.47
CA TYR A 343 -3.42 -28.68 -7.91
C TYR A 343 -3.98 -28.73 -9.34
N ALA A 344 -3.26 -28.23 -10.35
CA ALA A 344 -3.62 -28.44 -11.75
C ALA A 344 -2.54 -29.28 -12.44
N GLY A 345 -2.95 -30.34 -13.12
CA GLY A 345 -2.06 -31.33 -13.73
C GLY A 345 -1.10 -30.68 -14.72
N LEU A 346 0.20 -30.78 -14.42
CA LEU A 346 1.32 -30.38 -15.27
C LEU A 346 1.19 -30.96 -16.71
N GLU A 347 0.46 -32.07 -16.86
CA GLU A 347 0.21 -32.77 -18.12
C GLU A 347 -0.71 -32.02 -19.10
N GLU A 348 -1.52 -31.05 -18.63
CA GLU A 348 -2.39 -30.24 -19.52
C GLU A 348 -1.75 -28.91 -19.95
N LEU A 349 -0.66 -28.49 -19.30
CA LEU A 349 0.02 -27.20 -19.51
C LEU A 349 1.24 -27.25 -20.43
N LEU A 350 1.95 -28.39 -20.50
CA LEU A 350 3.11 -28.62 -21.37
C LEU A 350 2.68 -28.92 -22.82
#